data_AF-A0A1M6BZ63-F1
#
_entry.id   AF-A0A1M6BZ63-F1
#
_cell.length_a   1.000
_cell.length_b   1.000
_cell.length_c   1.000
_cell.angle_alpha   90.00
_cell.angle_beta   90.00
_cell.angle_gamma   90.00
#
_symmetry.space_group_name_H-M   'P 1'
#
loop_
_entity.id
_entity.type
_entity.pdbx_description
1 polymer ?
#
loop_
_entity_poly.entity_id
_entity_poly.type
_entity_poly.pdbx_seq_one_letter_code
_entity_poly.pdbx_strand_id
1 'polypeptide(L)'
;MISLLCFSHLGWNFVYQRPQHLLSRFTSKYKLYYFEEPKPAEREAVLTEEKDGVVIVTLFYAENKGFDAGNIASLLDNFLAERNIDSYGIWYYTPMAVEYTSHLVPQFTVYDSMDELSKFRFAPPQLKELEEELFRIADVVFTGGHSLYEAKKHRNRGL
;
A
#
# COMPACT_ATOMS: atom_id res chain seq x y z
N MET A 1 16.89 3.92 -11.90
CA MET A 1 15.45 3.76 -12.20
C MET A 1 14.78 3.59 -10.86
N ILE A 2 13.84 4.47 -10.51
CA ILE A 2 13.16 4.42 -9.20
C ILE A 2 12.06 3.35 -9.23
N SER A 3 11.87 2.64 -8.12
CA SER A 3 10.79 1.67 -7.95
C SER A 3 9.52 2.36 -7.43
N LEU A 4 8.36 1.74 -7.66
CA LEU A 4 7.08 2.18 -7.08
C LEU A 4 6.49 1.04 -6.27
N LEU A 5 6.37 1.24 -4.95
CA LEU A 5 5.77 0.28 -4.04
C LEU A 5 4.31 0.67 -3.83
N CYS A 6 3.38 -0.19 -4.22
CA CYS A 6 1.95 0.05 -4.11
C CYS A 6 1.36 -0.86 -3.04
N PHE A 7 0.66 -0.32 -2.04
CA PHE A 7 0.03 -1.11 -0.99
C PHE A 7 -1.49 -1.05 -1.11
N SER A 8 -2.14 -2.20 -1.22
CA SER A 8 -3.57 -2.31 -1.48
C SER A 8 -4.27 -3.34 -0.62
N HIS A 9 -5.51 -3.02 -0.22
CA HIS A 9 -6.42 -3.93 0.47
C HIS A 9 -7.14 -4.89 -0.48
N LEU A 10 -7.15 -4.59 -1.78
CA LEU A 10 -7.68 -5.48 -2.82
C LEU A 10 -6.52 -6.21 -3.49
N GLY A 11 -6.72 -7.51 -3.75
CA GLY A 11 -5.79 -8.28 -4.57
C GLY A 11 -5.78 -7.81 -6.02
N TRP A 12 -4.63 -7.93 -6.69
CA TRP A 12 -4.45 -7.43 -8.06
C TRP A 12 -5.46 -8.05 -9.04
N ASN A 13 -5.73 -9.34 -8.86
CA ASN A 13 -6.61 -10.16 -9.71
C ASN A 13 -8.10 -10.07 -9.34
N PHE A 14 -8.52 -9.18 -8.43
CA PHE A 14 -9.90 -9.09 -7.98
C PHE A 14 -10.84 -8.43 -9.01
N VAL A 15 -10.92 -7.10 -9.03
CA VAL A 15 -11.72 -6.34 -10.00
C VAL A 15 -10.81 -5.33 -10.69
N TYR A 16 -10.93 -5.21 -12.01
CA TYR A 16 -10.17 -4.25 -12.78
C TYR A 16 -10.69 -2.83 -12.54
N GLN A 17 -9.92 -2.02 -11.82
CA GLN A 17 -10.32 -0.68 -11.35
C GLN A 17 -9.20 0.34 -11.55
N ARG A 18 -9.27 1.51 -10.89
CA ARG A 18 -8.27 2.58 -10.98
C ARG A 18 -6.84 2.08 -10.74
N PRO A 19 -6.55 1.23 -9.73
CA PRO A 19 -5.19 0.74 -9.53
C PRO A 19 -4.62 0.09 -10.78
N GLN A 20 -5.34 -0.84 -11.40
CA GLN A 20 -4.88 -1.54 -12.59
C GLN A 20 -4.70 -0.58 -13.77
N HIS A 21 -5.62 0.37 -13.98
CA HIS A 21 -5.48 1.37 -15.03
C HIS A 21 -4.23 2.24 -14.85
N LEU A 22 -3.97 2.76 -13.65
CA LEU A 22 -2.84 3.67 -13.42
C LEU A 22 -1.51 2.93 -13.38
N LEU A 23 -1.45 1.87 -12.56
CA LEU A 23 -0.22 1.16 -12.26
C LEU A 23 0.34 0.45 -13.50
N SER A 24 -0.50 -0.21 -14.32
CA SER A 24 -0.03 -0.84 -15.56
C SER A 24 0.54 0.16 -16.57
N ARG A 25 0.18 1.45 -16.51
CA ARG A 25 0.80 2.49 -17.36
C ARG A 25 2.14 2.97 -16.79
N PHE A 26 2.27 2.96 -15.46
CA PHE A 26 3.49 3.35 -14.75
C PHE A 26 4.63 2.35 -14.88
N THR A 27 4.36 1.09 -15.24
CA THR A 27 5.40 0.08 -15.53
C THR A 27 6.38 0.50 -16.64
N SER A 28 5.96 1.42 -17.53
CA SER A 28 6.85 2.02 -18.55
C SER A 28 7.93 2.95 -17.98
N LYS A 29 7.78 3.40 -16.73
CA LYS A 29 8.66 4.38 -16.06
C LYS A 29 9.28 3.87 -14.76
N TYR A 30 8.60 2.97 -14.07
CA TYR A 30 8.96 2.47 -12.73
C TYR A 30 8.98 0.95 -12.72
N LYS A 31 9.88 0.37 -11.90
CA LYS A 31 9.73 -1.03 -11.48
C LYS A 31 8.64 -1.09 -10.42
N LEU A 32 7.53 -1.78 -10.73
CA LEU A 32 6.34 -1.73 -9.91
C LEU A 32 6.18 -2.99 -9.06
N TYR A 33 6.06 -2.78 -7.74
CA TYR A 33 5.77 -3.82 -6.77
C TYR A 33 4.40 -3.56 -6.15
N TYR A 34 3.45 -4.47 -6.33
CA TYR A 34 2.09 -4.37 -5.82
C TYR A 34 1.92 -5.30 -4.63
N PHE A 35 1.95 -4.75 -3.43
CA PHE A 35 1.74 -5.47 -2.18
C PHE A 35 0.25 -5.59 -1.88
N GLU A 36 -0.23 -6.83 -1.87
CA GLU A 36 -1.53 -7.16 -1.30
C GLU A 36 -1.47 -7.11 0.23
N GLU A 37 -2.64 -7.10 0.88
CA GLU A 37 -2.72 -7.24 2.33
C GLU A 37 -1.98 -8.49 2.82
N PRO A 38 -1.22 -8.39 3.93
CA PRO A 38 -0.57 -9.54 4.52
C PRO A 38 -1.57 -10.64 4.90
N LYS A 39 -1.23 -11.90 4.63
CA LYS A 39 -2.13 -13.05 4.83
C LYS A 39 -1.57 -14.02 5.87
N PRO A 40 -2.43 -14.70 6.66
CA PRO A 40 -1.98 -15.79 7.50
C PRO A 40 -1.53 -16.99 6.66
N ALA A 41 -0.52 -17.70 7.12
CA ALA A 41 -0.08 -18.99 6.59
C ALA A 41 0.55 -19.86 7.70
N GLU A 42 0.91 -21.10 7.39
CA GLU A 42 1.60 -22.00 8.34
C GLU A 42 2.95 -21.46 8.82
N ARG A 43 3.63 -20.69 7.96
CA ARG A 43 4.92 -20.06 8.23
C ARG A 43 5.04 -18.73 7.52
N GLU A 44 5.95 -17.90 8.00
CA GLU A 44 6.33 -16.66 7.34
C GLU A 44 6.90 -16.95 5.94
N ALA A 45 6.48 -16.16 4.95
CA ALA A 45 6.92 -16.31 3.57
C ALA A 45 6.67 -15.02 2.78
N VAL A 46 7.37 -14.90 1.65
CA VAL A 46 7.07 -13.88 0.63
C VAL A 46 6.81 -14.61 -0.68
N LEU A 47 5.65 -14.37 -1.29
CA LEU A 47 5.32 -14.87 -2.61
C LEU A 47 5.33 -13.72 -3.61
N THR A 48 5.88 -13.97 -4.79
CA THR A 48 5.86 -13.03 -5.90
C THR A 48 5.28 -13.65 -7.15
N GLU A 49 4.40 -12.93 -7.84
CA GLU A 49 3.88 -13.25 -9.17
C GLU A 49 4.15 -12.05 -10.09
N GLU A 50 4.55 -12.28 -11.33
CA GLU A 50 4.72 -11.19 -12.30
C GLU A 50 3.61 -11.24 -13.35
N LYS A 51 2.93 -10.11 -13.54
CA LYS A 51 1.83 -9.97 -14.49
C LYS A 51 1.77 -8.56 -15.04
N ASP A 52 1.71 -8.43 -16.36
CA ASP A 52 1.59 -7.14 -17.06
C ASP A 52 2.64 -6.08 -16.63
N GLY A 53 3.86 -6.54 -16.36
CA GLY A 53 4.98 -5.69 -15.89
C GLY A 53 4.89 -5.25 -14.43
N VAL A 54 3.96 -5.82 -13.67
CA VAL A 54 3.78 -5.61 -12.23
C VAL A 54 4.25 -6.84 -11.47
N VAL A 55 5.08 -6.65 -10.45
CA VAL A 55 5.45 -7.69 -9.50
C VAL A 55 4.46 -7.65 -8.34
N ILE A 56 3.52 -8.57 -8.32
CA ILE A 56 2.56 -8.75 -7.23
C ILE A 56 3.29 -9.44 -6.08
N VAL A 57 3.18 -8.90 -4.88
CA VAL A 57 3.84 -9.39 -3.67
C VAL A 57 2.79 -9.68 -2.61
N THR A 58 2.86 -10.87 -2.01
CA THR A 58 2.09 -11.23 -0.83
C THR A 58 3.04 -11.57 0.30
N LEU A 59 2.91 -10.85 1.42
CA LEU A 59 3.63 -11.12 2.66
C LEU A 59 2.78 -12.04 3.52
N PHE A 60 3.34 -13.16 3.98
CA PHE A 60 2.65 -14.11 4.84
C PHE A 60 3.22 -14.07 6.25
N TYR A 61 2.35 -14.01 7.24
CA TYR A 61 2.72 -14.16 8.66
C TYR A 61 2.26 -15.52 9.19
N ALA A 62 2.99 -16.05 10.16
CA ALA A 62 2.63 -17.32 10.79
C ALA A 62 1.32 -17.17 11.58
N GLU A 63 0.28 -17.91 11.18
CA GLU A 63 -1.07 -17.79 11.74
C GLU A 63 -1.10 -18.01 13.26
N ASN A 64 -0.30 -18.94 13.75
CA ASN A 64 -0.17 -19.25 15.17
C ASN A 64 0.41 -18.10 16.02
N LYS A 65 1.06 -17.11 15.40
CA LYS A 65 1.57 -15.90 16.07
C LYS A 65 0.60 -14.71 15.94
N GLY A 66 -0.38 -14.80 15.04
CA GLY A 66 -1.24 -13.67 14.68
C GLY A 66 -0.51 -12.60 13.85
N PHE A 67 -1.25 -11.57 13.45
CA PHE A 67 -0.70 -10.43 12.73
C PHE A 67 0.15 -9.58 13.70
N ASP A 68 1.38 -9.27 13.30
CA ASP A 68 2.28 -8.36 13.99
C ASP A 68 2.96 -7.46 12.96
N ALA A 69 2.74 -6.14 13.09
CA ALA A 69 3.22 -5.18 12.11
C ALA A 69 4.76 -5.12 12.03
N GLY A 70 5.47 -5.36 13.15
CA GLY A 70 6.94 -5.40 13.18
C GLY A 70 7.51 -6.60 12.41
N ASN A 71 6.84 -7.74 12.49
CA ASN A 71 7.17 -8.92 11.69
C ASN A 71 6.94 -8.66 10.19
N ILE A 72 5.79 -8.07 9.83
CA ILE A 72 5.52 -7.70 8.42
C ILE A 72 6.55 -6.69 7.91
N ALA A 73 6.91 -5.69 8.71
CA ALA A 73 7.95 -4.72 8.39
C ALA A 73 9.30 -5.43 8.12
N SER A 74 9.66 -6.41 8.95
CA SER A 74 10.88 -7.20 8.76
C SER A 74 10.86 -8.03 7.46
N LEU A 75 9.72 -8.64 7.12
CA LEU A 75 9.55 -9.36 5.86
C LEU A 75 9.65 -8.44 4.64
N LEU A 76 9.06 -7.25 4.75
CA LEU A 76 9.15 -6.22 3.72
C LEU A 76 10.59 -5.75 3.53
N ASP A 77 11.30 -5.43 4.61
CA ASP A 77 12.69 -4.97 4.57
C ASP A 77 13.61 -6.01 3.93
N ASN A 78 13.45 -7.28 4.31
CA ASN A 78 14.19 -8.39 3.71
C ASN A 78 13.91 -8.48 2.20
N PHE A 79 12.64 -8.38 1.80
CA PHE A 79 12.26 -8.39 0.39
C PHE A 79 12.90 -7.23 -0.40
N LEU A 80 12.86 -6.01 0.15
CA LEU A 80 13.47 -4.83 -0.47
C LEU A 80 14.99 -4.98 -0.59
N ALA A 81 15.66 -5.48 0.45
CA ALA A 81 17.09 -5.73 0.47
C ALA A 81 17.50 -6.80 -0.54
N GLU A 82 16.83 -7.95 -0.58
CA GLU A 82 17.09 -9.04 -1.54
C GLU A 82 16.95 -8.59 -3.00
N ARG A 83 16.05 -7.63 -3.27
CA ARG A 83 15.81 -7.07 -4.59
C ARG A 83 16.66 -5.84 -4.91
N ASN A 84 17.51 -5.40 -3.97
CA ASN A 84 18.30 -4.16 -4.06
C ASN A 84 17.42 -2.93 -4.38
N ILE A 85 16.30 -2.79 -3.66
CA ILE A 85 15.38 -1.67 -3.80
C ILE A 85 15.72 -0.61 -2.75
N ASP A 86 16.61 0.32 -3.11
CA ASP A 86 17.08 1.42 -2.25
C ASP A 86 16.45 2.79 -2.60
N SER A 87 15.76 2.86 -3.73
CA SER A 87 15.26 4.09 -4.34
C SER A 87 13.82 3.88 -4.81
N TYR A 88 12.85 4.40 -4.06
CA TYR A 88 11.44 4.14 -4.33
C TYR A 88 10.51 5.29 -3.94
N GLY A 89 9.36 5.36 -4.60
CA GLY A 89 8.16 6.06 -4.12
C GLY A 89 7.13 5.07 -3.58
N ILE A 90 6.20 5.53 -2.75
CA ILE A 90 5.12 4.71 -2.21
C ILE A 90 3.77 5.24 -2.67
N TRP A 91 2.87 4.32 -3.05
CA TRP A 91 1.49 4.59 -3.40
C TRP A 91 0.55 3.76 -2.50
N TYR A 92 -0.19 4.44 -1.62
CA TYR A 92 -1.15 3.81 -0.72
C TYR A 92 -2.56 3.80 -1.33
N TYR A 93 -3.16 2.62 -1.40
CA TYR A 93 -4.62 2.42 -1.57
C TYR A 93 -5.30 1.98 -0.26
N THR A 94 -4.53 1.72 0.80
CA THR A 94 -5.04 1.38 2.14
C THR A 94 -4.22 2.06 3.23
N PRO A 95 -4.86 2.72 4.22
CA PRO A 95 -4.17 3.25 5.40
C PRO A 95 -3.55 2.17 6.29
N MET A 96 -4.08 0.94 6.26
CA MET A 96 -3.59 -0.16 7.09
C MET A 96 -2.10 -0.46 6.86
N ALA A 97 -1.59 -0.21 5.65
CA ALA A 97 -0.20 -0.45 5.34
C ALA A 97 0.77 0.45 6.12
N VAL A 98 0.32 1.57 6.68
CA VAL A 98 1.15 2.44 7.52
C VAL A 98 1.68 1.71 8.75
N GLU A 99 0.94 0.74 9.30
CA GLU A 99 1.35 -0.02 10.49
C GLU A 99 2.74 -0.66 10.31
N TYR A 100 3.06 -1.12 9.10
CA TYR A 100 4.31 -1.82 8.80
C TYR A 100 5.21 -1.10 7.77
N THR A 101 4.87 0.14 7.40
CA THR A 101 5.66 0.93 6.43
C THR A 101 6.08 2.31 6.95
N SER A 102 5.67 2.69 8.17
CA SER A 102 5.97 4.01 8.75
C SER A 102 7.47 4.30 8.93
N HIS A 103 8.32 3.28 8.96
CA HIS A 103 9.77 3.43 9.04
C HIS A 103 10.46 3.65 7.67
N LEU A 104 9.72 3.47 6.57
CA LEU A 104 10.27 3.65 5.23
C LEU A 104 10.43 5.13 4.89
N VAL A 105 11.45 5.45 4.09
CA VAL A 105 11.78 6.83 3.69
C VAL A 105 11.69 6.93 2.16
N PRO A 106 10.47 7.06 1.60
CA PRO A 106 10.30 7.15 0.15
C PRO A 106 10.70 8.54 -0.38
N GLN A 107 11.00 8.62 -1.68
CA GLN A 107 11.24 9.91 -2.34
C GLN A 107 9.95 10.72 -2.53
N PHE A 108 8.82 10.03 -2.59
CA PHE A 108 7.49 10.63 -2.61
C PHE A 108 6.45 9.61 -2.10
N THR A 109 5.36 10.14 -1.55
CA THR A 109 4.23 9.39 -1.04
C THR A 109 2.94 9.88 -1.69
N VAL A 110 2.23 8.96 -2.36
CA VAL A 110 0.89 9.20 -2.88
C VAL A 110 -0.11 8.43 -2.04
N TYR A 111 -1.23 9.07 -1.67
CA TYR A 111 -2.39 8.39 -1.12
C TYR A 111 -3.57 8.48 -2.08
N ASP A 112 -4.02 7.36 -2.64
CA ASP A 112 -5.20 7.30 -3.51
C ASP A 112 -6.39 6.73 -2.72
N SER A 113 -7.16 7.65 -2.16
CA SER A 113 -8.31 7.37 -1.33
C SER A 113 -9.52 7.04 -2.19
N MET A 114 -9.64 5.78 -2.58
CA MET A 114 -10.72 5.29 -3.46
C MET A 114 -12.06 5.14 -2.74
N ASP A 115 -12.02 4.65 -1.50
CA ASP A 115 -13.20 4.30 -0.71
C ASP A 115 -13.19 5.00 0.66
N GLU A 116 -14.37 5.09 1.27
CA GLU A 116 -14.50 5.49 2.66
C GLU A 116 -14.43 4.26 3.56
N LEU A 117 -13.22 3.70 3.67
CA LEU A 117 -12.98 2.40 4.30
C LEU A 117 -13.50 2.31 5.76
N SER A 118 -13.54 3.44 6.47
CA SER A 118 -14.05 3.50 7.85
C SER A 118 -15.56 3.24 8.01
N LYS A 119 -16.33 3.23 6.91
CA LYS A 119 -17.76 2.91 6.91
C LYS A 119 -18.05 1.42 6.73
N PHE A 120 -17.04 0.58 6.53
CA PHE A 120 -17.24 -0.87 6.43
C PHE A 120 -17.55 -1.49 7.79
N ARG A 121 -18.41 -2.52 7.80
CA ARG A 121 -18.97 -3.19 9.00
C ARG A 121 -17.92 -3.74 9.97
N PHE A 122 -16.69 -3.94 9.50
CA PHE A 122 -15.57 -4.47 10.29
C PHE A 122 -14.30 -3.64 10.12
N ALA A 123 -14.43 -2.33 9.86
CA ALA A 123 -13.28 -1.45 9.75
C ALA A 123 -12.44 -1.50 11.06
N PRO A 124 -11.12 -1.76 10.97
CA PRO A 124 -10.25 -1.73 12.13
C PRO A 124 -10.33 -0.37 12.83
N PRO A 125 -10.37 -0.31 14.17
CA PRO A 125 -10.54 0.95 14.89
C PRO A 125 -9.41 1.96 14.61
N GLN A 126 -8.20 1.47 14.33
CA GLN A 126 -7.01 2.25 14.04
C GLN A 126 -7.04 2.90 12.65
N LEU A 127 -7.91 2.43 11.75
CA LEU A 127 -7.93 2.85 10.34
C LEU A 127 -8.05 4.37 10.18
N LYS A 128 -8.86 5.03 11.02
CA LYS A 128 -9.01 6.49 10.98
C LYS A 128 -7.72 7.21 11.40
N GLU A 129 -7.04 6.71 12.41
CA GLU A 129 -5.78 7.29 12.91
C GLU A 129 -4.66 7.11 11.89
N LEU A 130 -4.59 5.95 11.24
CA LEU A 130 -3.64 5.67 10.16
C LEU A 130 -3.96 6.49 8.90
N GLU A 131 -5.24 6.72 8.60
CA GLU A 131 -5.64 7.61 7.50
C GLU A 131 -5.21 9.06 7.77
N GLU A 132 -5.38 9.54 9.00
CA GLU A 132 -4.86 10.86 9.42
C GLU A 132 -3.33 10.94 9.31
N GLU A 133 -2.60 9.86 9.60
CA GLU A 133 -1.16 9.81 9.35
C GLU A 133 -0.83 9.90 7.85
N LEU A 134 -1.52 9.13 7.00
CA LEU A 134 -1.34 9.24 5.54
C LEU A 134 -1.59 10.66 5.03
N PHE A 135 -2.62 11.34 5.54
CA PHE A 135 -2.87 12.73 5.16
C PHE A 135 -1.74 13.68 5.55
N ARG A 136 -1.02 13.39 6.65
CA ARG A 136 0.13 14.18 7.09
C ARG A 136 1.37 13.95 6.24
N ILE A 137 1.61 12.71 5.82
CA ILE A 137 2.86 12.32 5.14
C ILE A 137 2.78 12.28 3.62
N ALA A 138 1.56 12.23 3.04
CA ALA A 138 1.38 12.18 1.60
C ALA A 138 1.66 13.53 0.94
N ASP A 139 2.50 13.52 -0.10
CA ASP A 139 2.77 14.67 -0.97
C ASP A 139 1.57 15.00 -1.84
N VAL A 140 0.84 13.97 -2.28
CA VAL A 140 -0.35 14.09 -3.12
C VAL A 140 -1.43 13.13 -2.64
N VAL A 141 -2.67 13.63 -2.56
CA VAL A 141 -3.85 12.81 -2.28
C VAL A 141 -4.81 12.84 -3.46
N PHE A 142 -5.12 11.65 -3.98
CA PHE A 142 -6.23 11.45 -4.91
C PHE A 142 -7.46 10.94 -4.17
N THR A 143 -8.64 11.23 -4.70
CA THR A 143 -9.91 10.72 -4.16
C THR A 143 -10.74 10.04 -5.24
N GLY A 144 -11.54 9.05 -4.86
CA GLY A 144 -12.42 8.28 -5.76
C GLY A 144 -13.44 9.12 -6.53
N GLY A 145 -13.89 10.26 -5.97
CA GLY A 145 -14.83 11.18 -6.63
C GLY A 145 -15.02 12.49 -5.87
N HIS A 146 -15.87 13.38 -6.40
CA HIS A 146 -16.04 14.75 -5.89
C HIS A 146 -16.54 14.80 -4.42
N SER A 147 -17.49 13.95 -4.03
CA SER A 147 -17.98 13.93 -2.64
C SER A 147 -16.88 13.54 -1.65
N LEU A 148 -16.01 12.60 -2.03
CA LEU A 148 -14.90 12.16 -1.19
C LEU A 148 -13.80 13.22 -1.12
N TYR A 149 -13.57 13.95 -2.22
CA TYR A 149 -12.74 15.15 -2.25
C TYR A 149 -13.26 16.20 -1.27
N GLU A 150 -14.53 16.60 -1.37
CA GLU A 150 -15.12 17.62 -0.51
C GLU A 150 -15.01 17.25 0.98
N ALA A 151 -15.18 15.97 1.31
CA ALA A 151 -15.02 15.47 2.68
C ALA A 151 -13.57 15.48 3.20
N LYS A 152 -12.56 15.46 2.31
CA LYS A 152 -11.15 15.22 2.67
C LYS A 152 -10.19 16.36 2.30
N LYS A 153 -10.61 17.33 1.49
CA LYS A 153 -9.75 18.41 0.93
C LYS A 153 -9.02 19.27 1.97
N HIS A 154 -9.52 19.32 3.20
CA HIS A 154 -8.90 20.08 4.29
C HIS A 154 -8.01 19.24 5.21
N ARG A 155 -7.84 17.94 4.93
CA ARG A 155 -7.09 17.00 5.77
C ARG A 155 -5.63 16.83 5.31
N ASN A 156 -5.33 17.01 4.02
CA ASN A 156 -3.95 16.95 3.51
C ASN A 156 -3.20 18.27 3.73
N ARG A 157 -1.92 18.18 4.13
CA ARG A 157 -1.02 19.34 4.28
C ARG A 157 -0.14 19.60 3.04
N GLY A 158 -0.19 18.72 2.06
CA GLY A 158 0.46 18.90 0.76
C GLY A 158 -0.16 20.06 -0.01
N LEU A 159 0.63 20.60 -0.95
CA LEU A 159 0.46 21.90 -1.64
C LEU A 159 -0.98 22.31 -1.98
#